data_AF-A0A1Z1MVU3-F1
#
_entry.id   AF-A0A1Z1MVU3-F1
#
_cell.length_a   1.000
_cell.length_b   1.000
_cell.length_c   1.000
_cell.angle_alpha   90.00
_cell.angle_beta   90.00
_cell.angle_gamma   90.00
#
_symmetry.space_group_name_H-M   'P 1'
#
loop_
_entity.id
_entity.type
_entity.pdbx_description
1 polymer ?
#
loop_
_entity_poly.entity_id
_entity_poly.type
_entity_poly.pdbx_seq_one_letter_code
_entity_poly.pdbx_strand_id
1 'polypeptide(L)'
;MALPWYRVHTVVLNDPGRLISVHLMHTALVAGWAGSMALYELAIFDPSDPVLNPMWRQGMFVMPFMTRIGVTDSWGGWSITGESVSNPGLWSFEGVAITHIILSGLLFLASIWHWVYWDLELFRDPRTGEPALDLPKIFGIHLLLSSLLCFGFGAFHATGLFGPGIWISDGYGITGK
;
A
#
# COMPACT_ATOMS: atom_id res chain seq x y z
N MET A 1 -8.80 -5.07 -39.16
CA MET A 1 -8.72 -3.64 -38.77
C MET A 1 -7.75 -3.53 -37.62
N ALA A 2 -6.83 -2.56 -37.64
CA ALA A 2 -5.98 -2.27 -36.49
C ALA A 2 -6.84 -1.81 -35.29
N LEU A 3 -6.34 -2.00 -34.07
CA LEU A 3 -7.01 -1.51 -32.86
C LEU A 3 -6.95 0.03 -32.82
N PRO A 4 -8.07 0.73 -32.56
CA PRO A 4 -8.04 2.14 -32.19
C PRO A 4 -7.23 2.37 -30.91
N TRP A 5 -6.61 3.54 -30.78
CA TRP A 5 -5.71 3.87 -29.66
C TRP A 5 -6.34 3.68 -28.27
N TYR A 6 -7.64 3.92 -28.12
CA TYR A 6 -8.36 3.77 -26.85
C TYR A 6 -8.74 2.31 -26.52
N ARG A 7 -8.40 1.34 -27.38
CA ARG A 7 -8.65 -0.09 -27.18
C ARG A 7 -7.39 -0.92 -26.99
N VAL A 8 -6.21 -0.29 -26.86
CA VAL A 8 -4.93 -1.03 -26.79
C VAL A 8 -4.88 -2.05 -25.65
N HIS A 9 -5.59 -1.83 -24.54
CA HIS A 9 -5.63 -2.78 -23.42
C HIS A 9 -6.58 -3.96 -23.62
N THR A 10 -7.40 -4.00 -24.68
CA THR A 10 -8.30 -5.17 -24.91
C THR A 10 -7.52 -6.44 -25.22
N VAL A 11 -6.23 -6.34 -25.55
CA VAL A 11 -5.36 -7.48 -25.87
C VAL A 11 -5.14 -8.44 -24.70
N VAL A 12 -5.33 -7.98 -23.45
CA VAL A 12 -5.16 -8.84 -22.25
C VAL A 12 -6.47 -9.45 -21.74
N LEU A 13 -7.61 -9.23 -22.43
CA LEU A 13 -8.92 -9.71 -21.94
C LEU A 13 -9.03 -11.24 -21.87
N ASN A 14 -8.38 -11.95 -22.79
CA ASN A 14 -8.36 -13.41 -22.85
C ASN A 14 -6.96 -13.99 -22.55
N ASP A 15 -6.10 -13.21 -21.89
CA ASP A 15 -4.73 -13.60 -21.53
C ASP A 15 -4.54 -13.40 -20.02
N PRO A 16 -4.91 -14.39 -19.17
CA PRO A 16 -4.86 -14.24 -17.72
C PRO A 16 -3.46 -13.96 -17.18
N GLY A 17 -2.41 -14.54 -17.78
CA GLY A 17 -1.03 -14.33 -17.37
C GLY A 17 -0.61 -12.88 -17.55
N ARG A 18 -0.85 -12.30 -18.74
CA ARG A 18 -0.57 -10.88 -18.99
C ARG A 18 -1.53 -9.93 -18.29
N LEU A 19 -2.77 -10.36 -18.05
CA LEU A 19 -3.71 -9.61 -17.23
C LEU A 19 -3.17 -9.45 -15.81
N ILE A 20 -2.68 -10.51 -15.17
CA ILE A 20 -2.03 -10.42 -13.84
C ILE A 20 -0.77 -9.54 -13.91
N SER A 21 0.04 -9.68 -14.95
CA SER A 21 1.24 -8.84 -15.13
C SER A 21 0.92 -7.35 -15.11
N VAL A 22 -0.12 -6.89 -15.81
CA VAL A 22 -0.48 -5.46 -15.82
C VAL A 22 -1.10 -5.00 -14.50
N HIS A 23 -1.80 -5.88 -13.77
CA HIS A 23 -2.26 -5.57 -12.40
C HIS A 23 -1.06 -5.41 -11.45
N LEU A 24 -0.05 -6.28 -11.54
CA LEU A 24 1.19 -6.17 -10.76
C LEU A 24 1.93 -4.87 -11.08
N MET A 25 2.04 -4.50 -12.36
CA MET A 25 2.64 -3.22 -12.77
C MET A 25 1.88 -2.04 -12.18
N HIS A 26 0.55 -2.02 -12.29
CA HIS A 26 -0.27 -0.96 -11.70
C HIS A 26 -0.06 -0.87 -10.18
N THR A 27 0.01 -2.02 -9.49
CA THR A 27 0.23 -2.08 -8.04
C THR A 27 1.63 -1.59 -7.68
N ALA A 28 2.65 -1.93 -8.47
CA ALA A 28 4.01 -1.43 -8.32
C ALA A 28 4.04 0.11 -8.44
N LEU A 29 3.39 0.68 -9.46
CA LEU A 29 3.32 2.13 -9.65
C LEU A 29 2.67 2.83 -8.45
N VAL A 30 1.58 2.28 -7.91
CA VAL A 30 0.90 2.85 -6.74
C VAL A 30 1.78 2.74 -5.48
N ALA A 31 2.44 1.60 -5.25
CA ALA A 31 3.38 1.45 -4.12
C ALA A 31 4.58 2.39 -4.24
N GLY A 32 5.15 2.51 -5.44
CA GLY A 32 6.25 3.43 -5.74
C GLY A 32 5.85 4.89 -5.53
N TRP A 33 4.64 5.28 -5.94
CA TRP A 33 4.08 6.60 -5.65
C TRP A 33 3.96 6.84 -4.14
N ALA A 34 3.43 5.87 -3.38
CA ALA A 34 3.26 6.02 -1.94
C ALA A 34 4.60 6.24 -1.21
N GLY A 35 5.62 5.42 -1.54
CA GLY A 35 6.97 5.59 -1.00
C GLY A 35 7.61 6.92 -1.41
N SER A 36 7.47 7.32 -2.67
CA SER A 36 8.04 8.58 -3.18
C SER A 36 7.38 9.80 -2.56
N MET A 37 6.05 9.79 -2.39
CA MET A 37 5.30 10.86 -1.75
C MET A 37 5.68 11.00 -0.28
N ALA A 38 5.83 9.89 0.44
CA ALA A 38 6.28 9.90 1.84
C ALA A 38 7.71 10.45 1.99
N LEU A 39 8.64 10.04 1.12
CA LEU A 39 10.00 10.59 1.11
C LEU A 39 10.02 12.09 0.78
N TYR A 40 9.19 12.53 -0.15
CA TYR A 40 9.07 13.95 -0.49
C TYR A 40 8.54 14.76 0.69
N GLU A 41 7.45 14.31 1.33
CA GLU A 41 6.90 14.95 2.52
C GLU A 41 7.94 15.02 3.65
N LEU A 42 8.63 13.93 3.94
CA LEU A 42 9.70 13.90 4.95
C LEU A 42 10.83 14.90 4.65
N ALA A 43 11.15 15.11 3.38
CA ALA A 43 12.22 16.03 2.98
C ALA A 43 11.88 17.50 3.21
N ILE A 44 10.59 17.86 3.28
CA ILE A 44 10.13 19.25 3.42
C ILE A 44 9.39 19.52 4.73
N PHE A 45 9.04 18.48 5.50
CA PHE A 45 8.29 18.61 6.74
C PHE A 45 9.15 19.21 7.86
N ASP A 46 8.58 20.20 8.54
CA ASP A 46 9.15 20.82 9.73
C ASP A 46 8.45 20.28 10.99
N PRO A 47 9.11 19.43 11.79
CA PRO A 47 8.53 18.85 13.01
C PRO A 47 8.65 19.75 14.25
N SER A 48 9.17 20.99 14.12
CA SER A 48 9.58 21.80 15.28
C SER A 48 8.43 22.34 16.14
N ASP A 49 7.23 22.52 15.56
CA ASP A 49 6.07 23.07 16.27
C ASP A 49 4.77 22.34 15.86
N PRO A 50 4.37 21.29 16.61
CA PRO A 50 3.12 20.58 16.36
C PRO A 50 1.87 21.40 16.74
N VAL A 51 2.01 22.54 17.43
CA VAL A 51 0.88 23.36 17.90
C VAL A 51 0.49 24.37 16.83
N LEU A 52 1.43 25.21 16.37
CA LEU A 52 1.13 26.28 15.41
C LEU A 52 1.55 25.94 13.98
N ASN A 53 2.38 24.92 13.76
CA ASN A 53 2.77 24.45 12.43
C ASN A 53 2.54 22.94 12.21
N PRO A 54 1.35 22.37 12.52
CA PRO A 54 1.08 20.94 12.32
C PRO A 54 1.08 20.52 10.85
N MET A 55 1.15 19.20 10.61
CA MET A 55 1.19 18.57 9.27
C MET A 55 0.22 19.15 8.24
N TRP A 56 -1.02 19.46 8.64
CA TRP A 56 -2.06 19.95 7.73
C TRP A 56 -1.84 21.41 7.31
N ARG A 57 -1.06 22.20 8.05
CA ARG A 57 -0.64 23.55 7.65
C ARG A 57 0.49 23.55 6.63
N GLN A 58 1.25 22.46 6.57
CA GLN A 58 2.40 22.32 5.69
C GLN A 58 2.04 21.65 4.35
N GLY A 59 0.77 21.27 4.16
CA GLY A 59 0.33 20.58 2.94
C GLY A 59 0.71 19.11 2.90
N MET A 60 0.93 18.47 4.06
CA MET A 60 1.20 17.03 4.14
C MET A 60 -0.07 16.25 3.81
N PHE A 61 0.06 15.29 2.91
CA PHE A 61 -1.03 14.45 2.42
C PHE A 61 -0.95 13.03 2.97
N VAL A 62 0.19 12.34 2.87
CA VAL A 62 0.33 10.93 3.26
C VAL A 62 0.75 10.73 4.72
N MET A 63 1.49 11.66 5.34
CA MET A 63 1.82 11.61 6.77
C MET A 63 0.60 11.45 7.69
N PRO A 64 -0.51 12.19 7.52
CA PRO A 64 -1.71 11.97 8.31
C PRO A 64 -2.25 10.53 8.24
N PHE A 65 -2.12 9.86 7.09
CA PHE A 65 -2.56 8.47 6.95
C PHE A 65 -1.65 7.49 7.67
N MET A 66 -0.33 7.74 7.67
CA MET A 66 0.65 6.97 8.42
C MET A 66 0.42 7.13 9.94
N THR A 67 0.28 8.37 10.40
CA THR A 67 0.00 8.69 11.81
C THR A 67 -1.30 8.08 12.31
N ARG A 68 -2.35 8.10 11.49
CA ARG A 68 -3.66 7.50 11.86
C ARG A 68 -3.57 6.04 12.30
N ILE A 69 -2.60 5.28 11.77
CA ILE A 69 -2.43 3.85 12.06
C ILE A 69 -1.20 3.55 12.93
N GLY A 70 -0.67 4.56 13.63
CA GLY A 70 0.34 4.38 14.68
C GLY A 70 1.79 4.60 14.25
N VAL A 71 2.04 5.20 13.08
CA VAL A 71 3.39 5.62 12.67
C VAL A 71 3.57 7.10 12.99
N THR A 72 4.24 7.39 14.10
CA THR A 72 4.39 8.74 14.66
C THR A 72 5.81 9.25 14.68
N ASP A 73 6.79 8.35 14.56
CA ASP A 73 8.18 8.65 14.88
C ASP A 73 9.05 8.62 13.61
N SER A 74 10.14 9.39 13.65
CA SER A 74 11.16 9.47 12.60
C SER A 74 12.52 8.98 13.09
N TRP A 75 13.31 8.40 12.19
CA TRP A 75 14.74 8.12 12.40
C TRP A 75 15.58 9.39 12.67
N GLY A 76 15.04 10.58 12.38
CA GLY A 76 15.58 11.87 12.76
C GLY A 76 15.43 12.22 14.25
N GLY A 77 14.82 11.34 15.06
CA GLY A 77 14.74 11.49 16.51
C GLY A 77 13.60 12.37 17.02
N TRP A 78 12.57 12.57 16.21
CA TRP A 78 11.37 13.34 16.57
C TRP A 78 10.10 12.49 16.40
N SER A 79 9.06 12.84 17.16
CA SER A 79 7.70 12.32 17.01
C SER A 79 6.73 13.43 16.60
N ILE A 80 5.64 13.06 15.95
CA ILE A 80 4.62 14.00 15.45
C ILE A 80 3.93 14.83 16.56
N THR A 81 3.99 14.34 17.81
CA THR A 81 3.47 15.03 19.00
C THR A 81 4.49 16.00 19.63
N GLY A 82 5.69 16.15 19.04
CA GLY A 82 6.76 17.04 19.51
C GLY A 82 7.73 16.40 20.50
N GLU A 83 7.61 15.09 20.76
CA GLU A 83 8.52 14.36 21.63
C GLU A 83 9.87 14.05 20.93
N SER A 84 10.95 14.00 21.71
CA SER A 84 12.24 13.50 21.24
C SER A 84 12.31 11.98 21.40
N VAL A 85 12.66 11.28 20.34
CA VAL A 85 12.67 9.81 20.28
C VAL A 85 14.10 9.31 20.09
N SER A 86 14.58 8.43 20.96
CA SER A 86 15.94 7.87 20.87
C SER A 86 16.03 6.59 20.05
N ASN A 87 14.95 5.82 19.96
CA ASN A 87 14.89 4.59 19.18
C ASN A 87 13.49 4.37 18.60
N PRO A 88 13.19 4.94 17.42
CA PRO A 88 11.90 4.80 16.73
C PRO A 88 11.65 3.40 16.14
N GLY A 89 12.64 2.49 16.22
CA GLY A 89 12.54 1.14 15.64
C GLY A 89 12.48 1.13 14.11
N LEU A 90 11.98 0.03 13.54
CA LEU A 90 11.92 -0.14 12.08
C LEU A 90 10.76 0.63 11.44
N TRP A 91 9.61 0.72 12.12
CA TRP A 91 8.37 1.28 11.57
C TRP A 91 8.22 2.79 11.81
N SER A 92 9.26 3.55 11.44
CA SER A 92 9.21 5.00 11.32
C SER A 92 8.59 5.43 9.98
N PHE A 93 8.38 6.73 9.77
CA PHE A 93 7.98 7.26 8.46
C PHE A 93 8.95 6.83 7.34
N GLU A 94 10.26 6.88 7.59
CA GLU A 94 11.29 6.45 6.64
C GLU A 94 11.21 4.95 6.38
N GLY A 95 11.03 4.15 7.42
CA GLY A 95 10.89 2.70 7.30
C GLY A 95 9.71 2.31 6.43
N VAL A 96 8.54 2.92 6.66
CA VAL A 96 7.34 2.72 5.84
C VAL A 96 7.60 3.11 4.38
N ALA A 97 8.22 4.27 4.14
CA ALA A 97 8.52 4.74 2.80
C ALA A 97 9.45 3.77 2.05
N ILE A 98 10.53 3.31 2.70
CA ILE A 98 11.48 2.35 2.14
C ILE A 98 10.80 1.01 1.85
N THR A 99 9.97 0.50 2.75
CA THR A 99 9.23 -0.75 2.51
C THR A 99 8.35 -0.65 1.27
N HIS A 100 7.70 0.50 1.02
CA HIS A 100 6.91 0.71 -0.19
C HIS A 100 7.75 0.75 -1.47
N ILE A 101 8.95 1.35 -1.43
CA ILE A 101 9.89 1.34 -2.57
C ILE A 101 10.38 -0.09 -2.87
N ILE A 102 10.73 -0.86 -1.84
CA ILE A 102 11.14 -2.25 -2.01
C ILE A 102 9.98 -3.08 -2.57
N LEU A 103 8.77 -2.93 -2.03
CA LEU A 103 7.57 -3.59 -2.54
C LEU A 103 7.32 -3.27 -4.01
N SER A 104 7.44 -2.00 -4.40
CA SER A 104 7.33 -1.55 -5.80
C SER A 104 8.33 -2.29 -6.70
N GLY A 105 9.60 -2.40 -6.29
CA GLY A 105 10.62 -3.11 -7.05
C GLY A 105 10.32 -4.60 -7.21
N LEU A 106 9.89 -5.27 -6.14
CA LEU A 106 9.51 -6.69 -6.18
C LEU A 106 8.29 -6.94 -7.09
N LEU A 107 7.26 -6.10 -7.00
CA LEU A 107 6.07 -6.19 -7.85
C LEU A 107 6.40 -5.92 -9.32
N PHE A 108 7.32 -4.99 -9.60
CA PHE A 108 7.80 -4.73 -10.96
C PHE A 108 8.50 -5.96 -11.56
N LEU A 109 9.40 -6.59 -10.81
CA LEU A 109 10.07 -7.83 -11.26
C LEU A 109 9.07 -8.96 -11.48
N ALA A 110 8.09 -9.14 -10.59
CA ALA A 110 7.03 -10.12 -10.74
C ALA A 110 6.17 -9.85 -11.98
N SER A 111 5.87 -8.58 -12.28
CA SER A 111 5.14 -8.17 -13.48
C SER A 111 5.86 -8.62 -14.77
N ILE A 112 7.18 -8.40 -14.85
CA ILE A 112 7.98 -8.85 -16.00
C ILE A 112 7.92 -10.37 -16.15
N TRP A 113 8.08 -11.11 -15.05
CA TRP A 113 8.02 -12.56 -15.08
C TRP A 113 6.66 -13.06 -15.59
N HIS A 114 5.55 -12.55 -15.05
CA HIS A 114 4.20 -12.93 -15.48
C HIS A 114 3.88 -12.54 -16.93
N TRP A 115 4.52 -11.48 -17.45
CA TRP A 115 4.37 -11.09 -18.85
C TRP A 115 5.04 -12.10 -19.80
N VAL A 116 6.26 -12.52 -19.46
CA VAL A 116 7.07 -13.44 -20.26
C VAL A 116 6.51 -14.85 -20.19
N TYR A 117 6.20 -15.33 -18.98
CA TYR A 117 5.70 -16.68 -18.71
C TYR A 117 4.17 -16.69 -18.58
N TRP A 118 3.48 -16.19 -19.61
CA TRP A 118 2.03 -16.02 -19.60
C TRP A 118 1.25 -17.33 -19.84
N ASP A 119 1.81 -18.26 -20.63
CA ASP A 119 1.15 -19.51 -21.04
C ASP A 119 1.36 -20.64 -20.02
N LEU A 120 0.73 -20.50 -18.86
CA LEU A 120 0.76 -21.51 -17.79
C LEU A 120 -0.48 -22.41 -17.89
N GLU A 121 -0.31 -23.71 -17.68
CA GLU A 121 -1.40 -24.69 -17.60
C GLU A 121 -2.48 -24.31 -16.57
N LEU A 122 -2.08 -23.59 -15.51
CA LEU A 122 -3.01 -23.05 -14.50
C LEU A 122 -4.14 -22.20 -15.09
N PHE A 123 -3.87 -21.50 -16.19
CA PHE A 123 -4.81 -20.56 -16.81
C PHE A 123 -5.71 -21.22 -17.86
N ARG A 124 -5.60 -22.52 -18.10
CA ARG A 124 -6.36 -23.25 -19.12
C ARG A 124 -7.46 -24.12 -18.49
N ASP A 125 -8.61 -24.23 -19.14
CA ASP A 125 -9.61 -25.24 -18.79
C ASP A 125 -9.07 -26.64 -19.15
N PRO A 126 -8.93 -27.57 -18.19
CA PRO A 126 -8.41 -28.90 -18.46
C PRO A 126 -9.20 -29.71 -19.51
N ARG A 127 -10.44 -29.33 -19.81
CA ARG A 127 -11.32 -30.02 -20.76
C ARG A 127 -11.14 -29.52 -22.19
N THR A 128 -10.82 -28.24 -22.38
CA THR A 128 -10.78 -27.60 -23.70
C THR A 128 -9.39 -27.11 -24.09
N GLY A 129 -8.50 -26.89 -23.12
CA GLY A 129 -7.19 -26.27 -23.33
C GLY A 129 -7.25 -24.75 -23.56
N GLU A 130 -8.45 -24.16 -23.54
CA GLU A 130 -8.66 -22.72 -23.73
C GLU A 130 -8.42 -21.93 -22.44
N PRO A 131 -8.00 -20.65 -22.50
CA PRO A 131 -7.90 -19.80 -21.33
C PRO A 131 -9.24 -19.70 -20.58
N ALA A 132 -9.24 -19.97 -19.29
CA ALA A 132 -10.45 -19.96 -18.48
C ALA A 132 -10.19 -19.48 -17.04
N LEU A 133 -11.13 -18.71 -16.50
CA LEU A 133 -11.12 -18.25 -15.11
C LEU A 133 -12.45 -18.61 -14.46
N ASP A 134 -12.39 -19.42 -13.39
CA ASP A 134 -13.54 -19.72 -12.55
C ASP A 134 -13.82 -18.55 -11.60
N LEU A 135 -14.42 -17.49 -12.14
CA LEU A 135 -14.65 -16.23 -11.43
C LEU A 135 -15.44 -16.38 -10.13
N PRO A 136 -16.49 -17.23 -10.02
CA PRO A 136 -17.17 -17.47 -8.74
C PRO A 136 -16.23 -18.00 -7.65
N LYS A 137 -15.36 -18.97 -7.98
CA LYS A 137 -14.37 -19.50 -7.03
C LYS A 137 -13.32 -18.45 -6.67
N ILE A 138 -12.82 -17.71 -7.66
CA ILE A 138 -11.86 -16.62 -7.46
C ILE A 138 -12.44 -15.55 -6.52
N PHE A 139 -13.72 -15.19 -6.69
CA PHE A 139 -14.40 -14.27 -5.80
C PHE A 139 -14.45 -14.80 -4.36
N GLY A 140 -14.81 -16.08 -4.17
CA GLY A 140 -14.84 -16.71 -2.85
C GLY A 140 -13.48 -16.70 -2.13
N ILE A 141 -12.39 -16.97 -2.87
CA ILE A 141 -11.02 -16.92 -2.33
C ILE A 141 -10.66 -15.50 -1.89
N HIS A 142 -10.87 -14.49 -2.74
CA HIS A 142 -10.56 -13.10 -2.41
C HIS A 142 -11.43 -12.57 -1.26
N LEU A 143 -12.70 -12.94 -1.20
CA LEU A 143 -13.60 -12.55 -0.12
C LEU A 143 -13.15 -13.13 1.23
N LEU A 144 -12.72 -14.39 1.24
CA LEU A 144 -12.19 -15.03 2.44
C LEU A 144 -10.92 -14.32 2.93
N LEU A 145 -9.95 -14.08 2.03
CA LEU A 145 -8.70 -13.39 2.38
C LEU A 145 -8.97 -11.96 2.88
N SER A 146 -9.88 -11.23 2.22
CA SER A 146 -10.28 -9.88 2.65
C SER A 146 -10.94 -9.90 4.02
N SER A 147 -11.77 -10.91 4.31
CA SER A 147 -12.43 -11.06 5.61
C SER A 147 -11.41 -11.36 6.71
N LEU A 148 -10.43 -12.22 6.46
CA LEU A 148 -9.37 -12.54 7.41
C LEU A 148 -8.50 -11.31 7.71
N LEU A 149 -8.11 -10.54 6.67
CA LEU A 149 -7.34 -9.32 6.85
C LEU A 149 -8.15 -8.25 7.62
N CYS A 150 -9.43 -8.08 7.28
CA CYS A 150 -10.32 -7.14 7.97
C CYS A 150 -10.50 -7.51 9.45
N PHE A 151 -10.75 -8.79 9.75
CA PHE A 151 -10.87 -9.28 11.11
C PHE A 151 -9.57 -9.08 11.88
N GLY A 152 -8.42 -9.45 11.29
CA GLY A 152 -7.12 -9.31 11.93
C GLY A 152 -6.78 -7.85 12.25
N PHE A 153 -7.03 -6.93 11.31
CA PHE A 153 -6.82 -5.51 11.54
C PHE A 153 -7.65 -5.00 12.72
N GLY A 154 -8.95 -5.34 12.78
CA GLY A 154 -9.82 -4.92 13.88
C GLY A 154 -9.44 -5.56 15.22
N ALA A 155 -9.26 -6.87 15.25
CA ALA A 155 -9.05 -7.64 16.48
C ALA A 155 -7.67 -7.43 17.10
N PHE A 156 -6.64 -7.18 16.29
CA PHE A 156 -5.24 -7.09 16.74
C PHE A 156 -4.64 -5.70 16.62
N HIS A 157 -4.69 -5.09 15.43
CA HIS A 157 -4.04 -3.79 15.19
C HIS A 157 -4.78 -2.67 15.91
N ALA A 158 -6.08 -2.51 15.63
CA ALA A 158 -6.87 -1.38 16.12
C ALA A 158 -7.11 -1.43 17.64
N THR A 159 -7.24 -2.62 18.23
CA THR A 159 -7.42 -2.82 19.68
C THR A 159 -6.12 -2.63 20.47
N GLY A 160 -4.96 -2.64 19.81
CA GLY A 160 -3.66 -2.67 20.46
C GLY A 160 -3.29 -4.03 21.07
N LEU A 161 -4.09 -5.08 20.85
CA LEU A 161 -3.78 -6.43 21.36
C LEU A 161 -2.48 -6.96 20.75
N PHE A 162 -2.26 -6.72 19.46
CA PHE A 162 -1.01 -7.01 18.76
C PHE A 162 -0.84 -6.00 17.61
N GLY A 163 -0.59 -4.76 17.99
CA GLY A 163 -0.35 -3.62 17.10
C GLY A 163 -0.33 -2.31 17.89
N PRO A 164 -0.06 -1.17 17.23
CA PRO A 164 0.07 0.12 17.89
C PRO A 164 -1.27 0.78 18.23
N GLY A 165 -2.41 0.23 17.81
CA GLY A 165 -3.70 0.90 17.89
C GLY A 165 -3.93 1.87 16.73
N ILE A 166 -4.81 2.85 16.96
CA ILE A 166 -5.13 3.92 16.03
C ILE A 166 -5.07 5.26 16.76
N TRP A 167 -4.89 6.34 16.00
CA TRP A 167 -4.90 7.69 16.54
C TRP A 167 -6.28 8.05 17.13
N ILE A 168 -6.29 8.61 18.34
CA ILE A 168 -7.48 9.11 19.03
C ILE A 168 -7.16 10.51 19.60
N SER A 169 -8.16 11.38 19.68
CA SER A 169 -8.02 12.68 20.32
C SER A 169 -9.23 13.00 21.20
N ASP A 170 -9.10 14.04 22.02
CA ASP A 170 -10.21 14.57 22.81
C ASP A 170 -11.19 15.36 21.92
N GLY A 171 -12.30 15.79 22.50
CA GLY A 171 -13.36 16.51 21.77
C GLY A 171 -12.93 17.84 21.13
N TYR A 172 -11.76 18.37 21.51
CA TYR A 172 -11.21 19.63 21.00
C TYR A 172 -9.95 19.43 20.13
N GLY A 173 -9.45 18.20 19.97
CA GLY A 173 -8.29 17.94 19.13
C GLY A 173 -6.96 18.45 19.70
N ILE A 174 -6.82 18.52 21.02
CA ILE A 174 -5.67 19.12 21.71
C ILE A 174 -4.67 18.06 22.17
N THR A 175 -5.15 16.88 22.61
CA THR A 175 -4.32 15.81 23.19
C THR A 175 -4.35 14.54 22.34
N GLY A 176 -4.23 14.69 21.03
CA GLY A 176 -4.18 13.55 20.10
C GLY A 176 -2.93 12.69 20.29
N LYS A 177 -3.11 11.36 20.20
CA LYS A 177 -2.05 10.36 20.29
C LYS A 177 -2.48 9.04 19.63
#